data_AF-D0RR27-F1
#
_entry.id   AF-D0RR27-F1
#
_cell.length_a   1.000
_cell.length_b   1.000
_cell.length_c   1.000
_cell.angle_alpha   90.00
_cell.angle_beta   90.00
_cell.angle_gamma   90.00
#
_symmetry.space_group_name_H-M   'P 1'
#
loop_
_entity.id
_entity.type
_entity.pdbx_description
1 polymer ?
#
loop_
_entity_poly.entity_id
_entity_poly.type
_entity_poly.pdbx_seq_one_letter_code
_entity_poly.pdbx_strand_id
1 'polypeptide(L)'
;MILGVMNILRNLIIITLLIITNAKAEFKTITKKEFIDRNIKALEKRFDLVDINKDGKIDAKENEAYKQRIINAKKEQAKRRTELAKKIDTNKDGKLSKEEIENFKKKQNTKK
;
A
#
# COMPACT_ATOMS: atom_id res chain seq x y z
N MET A 1 -13.57 50.44 -18.18
CA MET A 1 -13.42 49.11 -18.82
C MET A 1 -12.02 48.53 -18.67
N ILE A 2 -10.94 49.28 -18.95
CA ILE A 2 -9.55 48.75 -18.95
C ILE A 2 -9.08 48.22 -17.58
N LEU A 3 -9.44 48.89 -16.48
CA LEU A 3 -9.02 48.50 -15.12
C LEU A 3 -9.59 47.14 -14.67
N GLY A 4 -10.81 46.82 -15.08
CA GLY A 4 -11.47 45.54 -14.75
C GLY A 4 -10.85 44.37 -15.52
N VAL A 5 -10.53 44.59 -16.80
CA VAL A 5 -9.86 43.60 -17.65
C VAL A 5 -8.47 43.27 -17.10
N MET A 6 -7.74 44.28 -16.61
CA MET A 6 -6.40 44.09 -16.04
C MET A 6 -6.40 43.28 -14.73
N ASN A 7 -7.42 43.45 -13.89
CA ASN A 7 -7.59 42.65 -12.67
C ASN A 7 -7.96 41.18 -12.98
N ILE A 8 -8.79 40.95 -14.00
CA ILE A 8 -9.13 39.60 -14.48
C ILE A 8 -7.88 38.91 -15.04
N LEU A 9 -7.09 39.63 -15.85
CA LEU A 9 -5.83 39.10 -16.40
C LEU A 9 -4.83 38.75 -15.29
N ARG A 10 -4.69 39.63 -14.29
CA ARG A 10 -3.82 39.40 -13.13
C ARG A 10 -4.23 38.16 -12.35
N ASN A 11 -5.53 38.00 -12.08
CA ASN A 11 -6.04 36.82 -11.36
C ASN A 11 -5.88 35.54 -12.19
N LEU A 12 -6.08 35.62 -13.51
CA LEU A 12 -5.87 34.49 -14.42
C LEU A 12 -4.40 34.01 -14.38
N ILE A 13 -3.45 34.95 -14.41
CA ILE A 13 -2.01 34.65 -14.31
C ILE A 13 -1.67 34.01 -12.96
N ILE A 14 -2.24 34.50 -11.86
CA ILE A 14 -2.02 33.93 -10.52
C ILE A 14 -2.57 32.50 -10.45
N ILE A 15 -3.76 32.26 -10.99
CA ILE A 15 -4.38 30.93 -11.02
C ILE A 15 -3.56 29.95 -11.86
N THR A 16 -3.07 30.36 -13.03
CA THR A 16 -2.21 29.49 -13.85
C THR A 16 -0.89 29.18 -13.16
N LEU A 17 -0.28 30.16 -12.47
CA LEU A 17 0.93 29.93 -11.67
C LEU A 17 0.71 28.90 -10.55
N LEU A 18 -0.45 28.96 -9.88
CA LEU A 18 -0.86 28.05 -8.80
C LEU A 18 -1.16 26.63 -9.28
N ILE A 19 -1.58 26.45 -10.54
CA ILE A 19 -1.80 25.13 -11.13
C ILE A 19 -0.46 24.47 -11.52
N ILE A 20 0.52 25.26 -11.99
CA ILE A 20 1.85 24.74 -12.41
C ILE A 20 2.63 24.17 -11.22
N THR A 21 2.51 24.73 -10.01
CA THR A 21 3.21 24.23 -8.81
C THR A 21 2.69 22.88 -8.31
N ASN A 22 1.46 22.50 -8.66
CA ASN A 22 0.85 21.24 -8.23
C ASN A 22 1.12 20.06 -9.19
N ALA A 23 1.85 20.27 -10.28
CA ALA A 23 1.93 19.32 -11.39
C ALA A 23 3.30 18.60 -11.55
N LYS A 24 4.05 18.37 -10.46
CA LYS A 24 5.28 17.57 -10.53
C LYS A 24 5.39 16.59 -9.36
N ALA A 25 4.76 15.42 -9.50
CA ALA A 25 5.18 14.22 -8.80
C ALA A 25 6.44 13.66 -9.50
N GLU A 26 7.52 14.43 -9.45
CA GLU A 26 8.82 13.95 -9.93
C GLU A 26 9.38 12.95 -8.92
N PHE A 27 9.94 11.85 -9.43
CA PHE A 27 10.70 10.92 -8.60
C PHE A 27 11.87 11.69 -7.98
N LYS A 28 11.72 12.10 -6.72
CA LYS A 28 12.76 12.80 -5.99
C LYS A 28 13.95 11.84 -5.86
N THR A 29 15.09 12.23 -6.42
CA THR A 29 16.33 11.46 -6.30
C THR A 29 16.61 11.24 -4.81
N ILE A 30 16.96 10.01 -4.45
CA ILE A 30 17.29 9.64 -3.08
C ILE A 30 18.80 9.41 -2.98
N THR A 31 19.43 9.99 -1.98
CA THR A 31 20.84 9.72 -1.71
C THR A 31 21.00 8.32 -1.12
N LYS A 32 22.19 7.71 -1.29
CA LYS A 32 22.50 6.42 -0.67
C LYS A 32 22.27 6.43 0.84
N LYS A 33 22.61 7.54 1.51
CA LYS A 33 22.40 7.73 2.95
C LYS A 33 20.91 7.70 3.31
N GLU A 34 20.09 8.50 2.63
CA GLU A 34 18.64 8.52 2.90
C GLU A 34 17.98 7.17 2.63
N PHE A 35 18.43 6.43 1.61
CA PHE A 35 17.94 5.09 1.36
C PHE A 35 18.26 4.16 2.53
N ILE A 36 19.51 4.17 3.00
CA ILE A 36 19.93 3.35 4.14
C ILE A 36 19.17 3.75 5.41
N ASP A 37 19.09 5.03 5.74
CA ASP A 37 18.41 5.54 6.95
C ASP A 37 16.92 5.10 6.98
N ARG A 38 16.23 5.17 5.84
CA ARG A 38 14.84 4.69 5.72
C ARG A 38 14.72 3.19 5.96
N ASN A 39 15.65 2.41 5.41
CA ASN A 39 15.67 0.96 5.58
C ASN A 39 16.03 0.57 7.02
N ILE A 40 17.01 1.25 7.64
CA ILE A 40 17.39 1.03 9.05
C ILE A 40 16.18 1.23 9.95
N LYS A 41 15.46 2.34 9.82
CA LYS A 41 14.26 2.59 10.64
C LYS A 41 13.18 1.51 10.49
N ALA A 42 13.05 0.94 9.29
CA ALA A 42 12.12 -0.17 9.05
C ALA A 42 12.64 -1.49 9.63
N LEU A 43 13.95 -1.70 9.64
CA LEU A 43 14.60 -2.86 10.25
C LEU A 43 14.55 -2.82 11.77
N GLU A 44 14.77 -1.65 12.40
CA GLU A 44 14.61 -1.44 13.84
C GLU A 44 13.21 -1.83 14.30
N LYS A 45 12.18 -1.30 13.62
CA LYS A 45 10.78 -1.69 13.93
C LYS A 45 10.52 -3.19 13.79
N ARG A 46 11.20 -3.86 12.85
CA ARG A 46 11.06 -5.32 12.70
C ARG A 46 11.80 -6.05 13.80
N PHE A 47 12.96 -5.55 14.21
CA PHE A 47 13.72 -6.08 15.32
C PHE A 47 12.89 -6.02 16.61
N ASP A 48 12.30 -4.86 16.92
CA ASP A 48 11.43 -4.65 18.08
C ASP A 48 10.19 -5.56 18.11
N LEU A 49 9.76 -6.08 16.96
CA LEU A 49 8.64 -7.03 16.88
C LEU A 49 9.06 -8.47 17.20
N VAL A 50 10.35 -8.78 17.06
CA VAL A 50 10.92 -10.12 17.30
C VAL A 50 11.53 -10.19 18.70
N ASP A 51 12.27 -9.16 19.10
CA ASP A 51 12.84 -8.98 20.45
C ASP A 51 11.71 -8.62 21.42
N ILE A 52 11.07 -9.65 21.99
CA ILE A 52 9.91 -9.51 22.87
C ILE A 52 10.37 -9.06 24.25
N ASN A 53 11.51 -9.54 24.71
CA ASN A 53 12.04 -9.23 26.03
C ASN A 53 12.76 -7.86 26.08
N LYS A 54 13.04 -7.26 24.91
CA LYS A 54 13.71 -5.97 24.71
C LYS A 54 15.11 -5.91 25.28
N ASP A 55 15.84 -7.02 25.21
CA ASP A 55 17.23 -7.11 25.67
C ASP A 55 18.24 -6.67 24.59
N GLY A 56 17.75 -6.30 23.40
CA GLY A 56 18.56 -5.85 22.28
C GLY A 56 19.16 -7.02 21.49
N LYS A 57 18.71 -8.25 21.72
CA LYS A 57 19.11 -9.46 21.01
C LYS A 57 17.86 -10.20 20.56
N ILE A 58 18.05 -11.15 19.65
CA ILE A 58 17.01 -12.08 19.26
C ILE A 58 17.51 -13.47 19.64
N ASP A 59 16.87 -14.07 20.64
CA ASP A 59 17.20 -15.41 21.05
C ASP A 59 16.53 -16.49 20.17
N ALA A 60 16.90 -17.75 20.37
CA ALA A 60 16.35 -18.87 19.60
C ALA A 60 14.83 -19.05 19.79
N LYS A 61 14.31 -18.76 20.98
CA LYS A 61 12.88 -18.90 21.30
C LYS A 61 12.08 -17.80 20.63
N GLU A 62 12.56 -16.57 20.67
CA GLU A 62 11.95 -15.41 20.01
C GLU A 62 11.91 -15.58 18.50
N ASN A 63 13.03 -16.02 17.90
CA ASN A 63 13.08 -16.31 16.48
C ASN A 63 12.12 -17.44 16.08
N GLU A 64 12.05 -18.52 16.86
CA GLU A 64 11.13 -19.62 16.59
C GLU A 64 9.67 -19.18 16.73
N ALA A 65 9.33 -18.44 17.78
CA ALA A 65 8.00 -17.88 17.97
C ALA A 65 7.59 -16.96 16.81
N TYR A 66 8.51 -16.11 16.34
CA TYR A 66 8.28 -15.26 15.17
C TYR A 66 8.06 -16.09 13.90
N LYS A 67 8.90 -17.10 13.64
CA LYS A 67 8.72 -18.01 12.49
C LYS A 67 7.35 -18.69 12.51
N GLN A 68 6.94 -19.24 13.66
CA GLN A 68 5.64 -19.88 13.81
C GLN A 68 4.49 -18.90 13.54
N ARG A 69 4.59 -17.66 14.04
CA ARG A 69 3.60 -16.60 13.73
C ARG A 69 3.50 -16.35 12.22
N ILE A 70 4.63 -16.23 11.52
CA ILE A 70 4.64 -16.01 10.07
C ILE A 70 4.08 -17.21 9.30
N ILE A 71 4.43 -18.44 9.69
CA ILE A 71 3.90 -19.67 9.07
C ILE A 71 2.38 -19.72 9.24
N ASN A 72 1.88 -19.48 10.44
CA ASN A 72 0.45 -19.49 10.73
C ASN A 72 -0.29 -18.39 9.95
N ALA A 73 0.26 -17.18 9.91
CA ALA A 73 -0.32 -16.08 9.13
C ALA A 73 -0.41 -16.41 7.62
N LYS A 74 0.64 -17.03 7.05
CA LYS A 74 0.64 -17.49 5.65
C LYS A 74 -0.41 -18.59 5.42
N LYS A 75 -0.53 -19.54 6.34
CA LYS A 75 -1.51 -20.63 6.26
C LYS A 75 -2.95 -20.08 6.28
N GLU A 76 -3.24 -19.15 7.18
CA GLU A 76 -4.55 -18.51 7.25
C GLU A 76 -4.84 -17.65 6.01
N GLN A 77 -3.84 -16.93 5.49
CA GLN A 77 -4.00 -16.20 4.24
C GLN A 77 -4.27 -17.14 3.06
N ALA A 78 -3.60 -18.29 2.99
CA ALA A 78 -3.83 -19.30 1.96
C ALA A 78 -5.25 -19.86 2.04
N LYS A 79 -5.74 -20.21 3.24
CA LYS A 79 -7.14 -20.65 3.44
C LYS A 79 -8.14 -19.59 2.99
N ARG A 80 -7.95 -18.32 3.38
CA ARG A 80 -8.85 -17.24 2.94
C ARG A 80 -8.85 -17.07 1.43
N ARG A 81 -7.69 -17.21 0.78
CA ARG A 81 -7.58 -17.16 -0.69
C ARG A 81 -8.30 -18.33 -1.35
N THR A 82 -8.18 -19.55 -0.82
CA THR A 82 -8.88 -20.71 -1.38
C THR A 82 -10.38 -20.63 -1.18
N GLU A 83 -10.85 -20.19 -0.01
CA GLU A 83 -12.27 -19.92 0.23
C GLU A 83 -12.82 -18.82 -0.67
N LEU A 84 -12.04 -17.75 -0.87
CA LEU A 84 -12.42 -16.67 -1.78
C LEU A 84 -12.47 -17.17 -3.22
N ALA A 85 -11.48 -17.96 -3.66
CA ALA A 85 -11.47 -18.56 -4.99
C ALA A 85 -12.73 -19.43 -5.21
N LYS A 86 -13.09 -20.28 -4.24
CA LYS A 86 -14.33 -21.08 -4.29
C LYS A 86 -15.61 -20.25 -4.33
N LYS A 87 -15.61 -19.04 -3.77
CA LYS A 87 -16.75 -18.11 -3.81
C LYS A 87 -16.86 -17.37 -5.14
N ILE A 88 -15.74 -17.21 -5.86
CA ILE A 88 -15.68 -16.53 -7.14
C ILE A 88 -15.96 -17.52 -8.28
N ASP A 89 -15.36 -18.71 -8.22
CA ASP A 89 -15.57 -19.85 -9.11
C ASP A 89 -17.02 -20.33 -8.99
N THR A 90 -17.89 -19.72 -9.78
CA THR A 90 -19.34 -19.91 -9.70
C THR A 90 -19.75 -21.09 -10.57
N ASN A 91 -19.02 -21.31 -11.67
CA ASN A 91 -19.22 -22.45 -12.56
C ASN A 91 -18.59 -23.76 -12.05
N LYS A 92 -17.76 -23.70 -10.99
CA LYS A 92 -17.06 -24.83 -10.35
C LYS A 92 -16.14 -25.59 -11.31
N ASP A 93 -15.60 -24.91 -12.30
CA ASP A 93 -14.66 -25.50 -13.26
C ASP A 93 -13.22 -25.55 -12.71
N GLY A 94 -13.00 -25.03 -11.50
CA GLY A 94 -11.72 -25.02 -10.81
C GLY A 94 -10.76 -23.94 -11.30
N LYS A 95 -11.21 -23.05 -12.19
CA LYS A 95 -10.46 -21.89 -12.70
C LYS A 95 -11.22 -20.62 -12.34
N LEU A 96 -10.49 -19.49 -12.36
CA LEU A 96 -11.10 -18.18 -12.20
C LEU A 96 -11.09 -17.49 -13.56
N SER A 97 -12.25 -17.44 -14.21
CA SER A 97 -12.43 -16.68 -15.43
C SER A 97 -12.42 -15.16 -15.15
N LYS A 98 -12.16 -14.34 -16.17
CA LYS A 98 -12.16 -12.88 -16.01
C LYS A 98 -13.56 -12.37 -15.66
N GLU A 99 -14.57 -13.00 -16.25
CA GLU A 99 -15.98 -12.74 -16.08
C GLU A 99 -16.43 -12.99 -14.63
N GLU A 100 -16.00 -14.09 -14.02
CA GLU A 100 -16.28 -14.40 -12.61
C GLU A 100 -15.65 -13.40 -11.65
N ILE A 101 -14.39 -13.01 -11.91
CA ILE A 101 -13.69 -12.00 -11.10
C ILE A 101 -14.39 -10.64 -11.22
N GLU A 102 -14.81 -10.23 -12.43
CA GLU A 102 -15.50 -8.96 -12.65
C GLU A 102 -16.88 -8.95 -11.99
N ASN A 103 -17.65 -10.03 -12.10
CA ASN A 103 -18.95 -10.18 -11.44
C ASN A 103 -18.81 -10.10 -9.91
N PHE A 104 -17.77 -10.73 -9.35
CA PHE A 104 -17.48 -10.62 -7.92
C PHE A 104 -17.14 -9.18 -7.50
N LYS A 105 -16.31 -8.47 -8.28
CA LYS A 105 -15.97 -7.05 -8.03
C LYS A 105 -17.20 -6.14 -8.10
N LYS A 106 -18.08 -6.30 -9.10
CA LYS A 106 -19.33 -5.54 -9.22
C LYS A 106 -20.26 -5.75 -8.02
N LYS A 107 -20.36 -6.99 -7.51
CA LYS A 107 -21.13 -7.32 -6.29
C LYS A 107 -20.55 -6.72 -5.01
N GLN A 108 -19.23 -6.50 -4.93
CA GLN A 108 -18.59 -5.86 -3.78
C GLN A 108 -18.75 -4.34 -3.78
N ASN A 109 -18.71 -3.70 -4.96
CA ASN A 109 -18.88 -2.25 -5.09
C ASN A 109 -20.33 -1.76 -4.90
N THR A 110 -21.32 -2.64 -5.09
CA THR A 110 -22.75 -2.31 -4.91
C THR A 110 -23.26 -2.49 -3.47
N LYS A 111 -22.43 -3.06 -2.58
CA LYS A 111 -22.75 -3.25 -1.14
C LYS A 111 -22.09 -2.21 -0.23
N LYS A 112 -21.46 -1.18 -0.80
CA LYS A 112 -20.80 -0.09 -0.07
C LYS A 112 -21.61 1.19 -0.26
#